data_AF-A0A954Z0M0-F1
#
_entry.id   AF-A0A954Z0M0-F1
#
_cell.length_a   1.000
_cell.length_b   1.000
_cell.length_c   1.000
_cell.angle_alpha   90.00
_cell.angle_beta   90.00
_cell.angle_gamma   90.00
#
_symmetry.space_group_name_H-M   'P 1'
#
loop_
_entity.id
_entity.type
_entity.pdbx_description
1 polymer ?
#
loop_
_entity_poly.entity_id
_entity_poly.type
_entity_poly.pdbx_seq_one_letter_code
_entity_poly.pdbx_strand_id
1 'polypeptide(L)'
;MTVAGLCVLTAGIALSGQTCPTTDPTSNTNGNDGITGQFVGSTRCGDCHKTVHTNWMETLHAGALETLEAIGQGTNENCIGCHVVGFGQEGGFVDRATTNDLAGVGCEACHGPSKAHVDEIENEALRPAKNLAASVCGQCHTGEHHPTFEEWETAGHALVTEHVAENFEMGSSLNSCGKCHSGEFFVRSIVNGETLADDELLGQTHEEQIAITCAVCH
;
A
#
# COMPACT_ATOMS: atom_id res chain seq x y z
N MET A 1 -17.81 -5.60 59.78
CA MET A 1 -16.83 -4.63 59.26
C MET A 1 -15.74 -5.42 58.55
N THR A 2 -15.74 -5.41 57.22
CA THR A 2 -14.57 -5.56 56.33
C THR A 2 -15.11 -5.48 54.90
N VAL A 3 -14.87 -4.33 54.27
CA VAL A 3 -15.18 -4.05 52.87
C VAL A 3 -13.90 -4.30 52.08
N ALA A 4 -13.95 -5.17 51.08
CA ALA A 4 -12.96 -5.31 50.01
C ALA A 4 -13.67 -6.11 48.91
N GLY A 5 -13.74 -5.74 47.64
CA GLY A 5 -13.17 -4.66 46.86
C GLY A 5 -13.49 -5.11 45.44
N LEU A 6 -14.42 -4.42 44.77
CA LEU A 6 -14.97 -4.85 43.48
C LEU A 6 -13.90 -4.66 42.40
N CYS A 7 -13.29 -5.76 41.95
CA CYS A 7 -12.35 -5.75 40.83
C CYS A 7 -13.17 -5.64 39.54
N VAL A 8 -13.30 -4.43 39.02
CA VAL A 8 -13.92 -4.17 37.71
C VAL A 8 -12.96 -4.68 36.64
N LEU A 9 -13.27 -5.85 36.08
CA LEU A 9 -12.66 -6.35 34.85
C LEU A 9 -13.20 -5.52 33.68
N THR A 10 -12.52 -4.42 33.35
CA THR A 10 -12.65 -3.83 32.02
C THR A 10 -11.98 -4.78 31.03
N ALA A 11 -12.80 -5.57 30.34
CA ALA A 11 -12.37 -6.30 29.15
C ALA A 11 -12.03 -5.28 28.05
N GLY A 12 -10.76 -4.89 27.97
CA GLY A 12 -10.22 -4.21 26.81
C GLY A 12 -10.26 -5.17 25.62
N ILE A 13 -11.06 -4.81 24.62
CA ILE A 13 -11.07 -5.47 23.31
C ILE A 13 -9.68 -5.25 22.71
N ALA A 14 -8.84 -6.28 22.71
CA ALA A 14 -7.64 -6.29 21.91
C ALA A 14 -8.07 -6.37 20.45
N LEU A 15 -8.03 -5.23 19.74
CA LEU A 15 -8.02 -5.25 18.28
C LEU A 15 -6.74 -5.97 17.87
N SER A 16 -6.90 -7.04 17.11
CA SER A 16 -5.83 -7.82 16.49
C SER A 16 -5.16 -7.01 15.37
N GLY A 17 -4.45 -5.95 15.73
CA GLY A 17 -3.53 -5.22 14.85
C GLY A 17 -2.11 -5.73 15.08
N GLN A 18 -1.40 -6.05 14.01
CA GLN A 18 -0.01 -6.51 14.04
C GLN A 18 0.87 -5.50 14.79
N THR A 19 1.28 -5.82 16.02
CA THR A 19 2.21 -4.98 16.79
C THR A 19 3.64 -5.23 16.31
N CYS A 20 4.34 -4.17 15.90
CA CYS A 20 5.76 -4.23 15.55
C CYS A 20 6.58 -4.52 16.83
N PRO A 21 7.40 -5.59 16.87
CA PRO A 21 8.18 -5.89 18.07
C PRO A 21 9.16 -4.74 18.36
N THR A 22 9.07 -4.14 19.54
CA THR A 22 9.90 -2.99 19.95
C THR A 22 11.34 -3.38 20.32
N THR A 23 11.71 -4.66 20.18
CA THR A 23 13.05 -5.16 20.51
C THR A 23 13.47 -6.31 19.60
N ASP A 24 14.33 -6.06 18.61
CA ASP A 24 15.42 -7.01 18.30
C ASP A 24 16.68 -6.28 17.76
N PRO A 25 17.86 -6.38 18.42
CA PRO A 25 19.13 -5.80 18.01
C PRO A 25 19.79 -6.43 16.76
N THR A 26 19.09 -7.28 16.01
CA THR A 26 19.65 -7.98 14.84
C THR A 26 19.27 -7.39 13.49
N SER A 27 18.74 -6.16 13.46
CA SER A 27 18.83 -5.31 12.27
C SER A 27 20.28 -5.37 11.79
N ASN A 28 20.53 -6.08 10.70
CA ASN A 28 21.84 -6.19 10.10
C ASN A 28 22.39 -4.79 9.86
N THR A 29 23.22 -4.28 10.77
CA THR A 29 24.01 -3.06 10.56
C THR A 29 25.36 -3.38 9.90
N ASN A 30 25.55 -4.60 9.41
CA ASN A 30 26.78 -5.06 8.76
C ASN A 30 26.57 -5.12 7.25
N GLY A 31 26.54 -3.93 6.68
CA GLY A 31 26.30 -3.67 5.28
C GLY A 31 25.33 -2.52 5.27
N ASN A 32 25.81 -1.31 5.01
CA ASN A 32 24.94 -0.41 4.31
C ASN A 32 24.51 -1.18 3.06
N ASP A 33 23.22 -1.47 2.89
CA ASP A 33 22.69 -1.93 1.61
C ASP A 33 22.78 -0.79 0.56
N GLY A 34 23.73 0.14 0.78
CA GLY A 34 23.95 1.53 0.36
C GLY A 34 22.72 2.42 0.21
N ILE A 35 21.57 2.00 0.75
CA ILE A 35 20.41 2.86 0.93
C ILE A 35 20.79 3.99 1.90
N THR A 36 20.75 5.21 1.39
CA THR A 36 20.89 6.45 2.15
C THR A 36 19.64 7.28 1.89
N GLY A 37 19.28 8.24 2.77
CA GLY A 37 18.09 9.08 2.54
C GLY A 37 16.79 8.52 3.13
N GLN A 38 15.67 8.68 2.42
CA GLN A 38 14.31 8.46 2.96
C GLN A 38 13.71 7.08 2.68
N PHE A 39 14.35 6.30 1.81
CA PHE A 39 13.95 4.93 1.53
C PHE A 39 14.55 3.97 2.57
N VAL A 40 13.89 2.84 2.80
CA VAL A 40 14.32 1.82 3.76
C VAL A 40 14.40 0.41 3.16
N GLY A 41 13.85 0.20 1.96
CA GLY A 41 13.85 -1.09 1.28
C GLY A 41 12.80 -2.07 1.81
N SER A 42 12.34 -2.97 0.93
CA SER A 42 11.26 -3.91 1.26
C SER A 42 11.63 -4.89 2.39
N THR A 43 12.91 -5.26 2.50
CA THR A 43 13.41 -6.17 3.55
C THR A 43 13.01 -5.67 4.94
N ARG A 44 13.19 -4.37 5.20
CA ARG A 44 12.88 -3.74 6.49
C ARG A 44 11.39 -3.80 6.83
N CYS A 45 10.53 -3.74 5.82
CA CYS A 45 9.08 -3.87 6.01
C CYS A 45 8.73 -5.28 6.54
N GLY A 46 9.47 -6.30 6.10
CA GLY A 46 9.28 -7.70 6.51
C GLY A 46 9.55 -7.99 7.99
N ASP A 47 10.29 -7.14 8.69
CA ASP A 47 10.54 -7.29 10.13
C ASP A 47 9.24 -7.24 10.96
N CYS A 48 8.30 -6.38 10.54
CA CYS A 48 7.00 -6.18 11.21
C CYS A 48 5.79 -6.64 10.36
N HIS A 49 5.82 -6.45 9.04
CA HIS A 49 4.73 -6.81 8.12
C HIS A 49 4.97 -8.16 7.43
N LYS A 50 5.33 -9.18 8.21
CA LYS A 50 5.77 -10.51 7.72
C LYS A 50 4.85 -11.10 6.66
N THR A 51 3.55 -11.20 6.92
CA THR A 51 2.59 -11.80 5.99
C THR A 51 2.52 -11.04 4.67
N VAL A 52 2.44 -9.72 4.71
CA VAL A 52 2.36 -8.88 3.50
C VAL A 52 3.65 -8.98 2.71
N HIS A 53 4.80 -8.91 3.39
CA HIS A 53 6.11 -9.04 2.75
C HIS A 53 6.27 -10.42 2.09
N THR A 54 5.90 -11.51 2.75
CA THR A 54 5.94 -12.86 2.17
C THR A 54 5.06 -12.95 0.92
N ASN A 55 3.85 -12.41 0.95
CA ASN A 55 2.97 -12.41 -0.22
C ASN A 55 3.55 -11.56 -1.36
N TRP A 56 4.10 -10.38 -1.06
CA TRP A 56 4.73 -9.50 -2.06
C TRP A 56 5.91 -10.18 -2.75
N MET A 57 6.75 -10.90 -2.00
CA MET A 57 7.90 -11.64 -2.53
C MET A 57 7.52 -12.70 -3.59
N GLU A 58 6.27 -13.16 -3.61
CA GLU A 58 5.76 -14.11 -4.61
C GLU A 58 5.26 -13.42 -5.90
N THR A 59 5.19 -12.08 -5.92
CA THR A 59 4.68 -11.31 -7.06
C THR A 59 5.76 -11.03 -8.11
N LEU A 60 5.34 -10.74 -9.34
CA LEU A 60 6.24 -10.29 -10.41
C LEU A 60 6.87 -8.92 -10.10
N HIS A 61 6.24 -8.11 -9.23
CA HIS A 61 6.79 -6.82 -8.81
C HIS A 61 8.08 -6.98 -8.01
N ALA A 62 8.14 -7.94 -7.08
CA ALA A 62 9.36 -8.22 -6.32
C ALA A 62 10.54 -8.61 -7.23
N GLY A 63 10.26 -9.34 -8.31
CA GLY A 63 11.26 -9.79 -9.30
C GLY A 63 11.38 -8.89 -10.55
N ALA A 64 10.89 -7.65 -10.51
CA ALA A 64 10.73 -6.86 -11.73
C ALA A 64 12.06 -6.54 -12.41
N LEU A 65 13.11 -6.21 -11.66
CA LEU A 65 14.42 -5.87 -12.23
C LEU A 65 15.10 -7.09 -12.86
N GLU A 66 14.96 -8.26 -12.23
CA GLU A 66 15.50 -9.54 -12.69
C GLU A 66 15.00 -9.88 -14.10
N THR A 67 13.76 -9.54 -14.42
CA THR A 67 13.21 -9.76 -15.77
C THR A 67 13.93 -8.92 -16.84
N LEU A 68 14.33 -7.69 -16.51
CA LEU A 68 15.10 -6.83 -17.40
C LEU A 68 16.55 -7.30 -17.52
N GLU A 69 17.16 -7.68 -16.40
CA GLU A 69 18.52 -8.21 -16.37
C GLU A 69 18.66 -9.45 -17.25
N ALA A 70 17.65 -10.33 -17.24
CA ALA A 70 17.61 -11.54 -18.07
C ALA A 70 17.65 -11.25 -19.58
N ILE A 71 17.21 -10.06 -20.01
CA ILE A 71 17.24 -9.62 -21.41
C ILE A 71 18.31 -8.54 -21.69
N GLY A 72 19.21 -8.29 -20.74
CA GLY A 72 20.29 -7.31 -20.88
C GLY A 72 19.84 -5.84 -20.80
N GLN A 73 18.69 -5.58 -20.18
CA GLN A 73 18.10 -4.23 -20.03
C GLN A 73 18.11 -3.72 -18.58
N GLY A 74 18.75 -4.43 -17.65
CA GLY A 74 18.76 -4.09 -16.21
C GLY A 74 19.39 -2.75 -15.83
N THR A 75 20.05 -2.06 -16.76
CA THR A 75 20.61 -0.71 -16.56
C THR A 75 20.06 0.31 -17.56
N ASN A 76 19.04 -0.05 -18.34
CA ASN A 76 18.43 0.88 -19.29
C ASN A 76 17.55 1.87 -18.52
N GLU A 77 17.94 3.14 -18.53
CA GLU A 77 17.26 4.23 -17.82
C GLU A 77 15.78 4.35 -18.21
N ASN A 78 15.42 3.99 -19.45
CA ASN A 78 14.02 3.99 -19.89
C ASN A 78 13.17 2.88 -19.25
N CYS A 79 13.80 1.84 -18.73
CA CYS A 79 13.13 0.68 -18.16
C CYS A 79 13.19 0.71 -16.62
N ILE A 80 14.35 1.03 -16.05
CA ILE A 80 14.57 0.95 -14.61
C ILE A 80 13.69 1.93 -13.84
N GLY A 81 13.28 3.06 -14.41
CA GLY A 81 12.34 3.98 -13.76
C GLY A 81 11.06 3.33 -13.22
N CYS A 82 10.61 2.23 -13.84
CA CYS A 82 9.43 1.47 -13.42
C CYS A 82 9.76 0.12 -12.76
N HIS A 83 11.02 -0.32 -12.80
CA HIS A 83 11.43 -1.66 -12.37
C HIS A 83 12.28 -1.68 -11.10
N VAL A 84 12.49 -0.52 -10.47
CA VAL A 84 13.16 -0.36 -9.19
C VAL A 84 12.45 0.69 -8.34
N VAL A 85 12.79 0.79 -7.06
CA VAL A 85 12.28 1.84 -6.18
C VAL A 85 13.13 3.12 -6.29
N GLY A 86 12.48 4.25 -6.59
CA GLY A 86 13.07 5.58 -6.42
C GLY A 86 14.19 5.95 -7.40
N PHE A 87 14.26 5.34 -8.59
CA PHE A 87 15.30 5.68 -9.56
C PHE A 87 15.37 7.20 -9.84
N GLY A 88 16.58 7.77 -9.74
CA GLY A 88 16.81 9.21 -9.92
C GLY A 88 16.36 10.10 -8.75
N GLN A 89 15.76 9.53 -7.69
CA GLN A 89 15.39 10.25 -6.47
C GLN A 89 16.53 10.20 -5.46
N GLU A 90 16.58 11.19 -4.57
CA GLU A 90 17.56 11.21 -3.48
C GLU A 90 17.37 9.97 -2.59
N GLY A 91 18.40 9.13 -2.51
CA GLY A 91 18.36 7.91 -1.72
C GLY A 91 17.68 6.71 -2.35
N GLY A 92 17.22 6.82 -3.60
CA GLY A 92 16.61 5.73 -4.34
C GLY A 92 17.63 4.77 -4.98
N PHE A 93 17.14 3.84 -5.80
CA PHE A 93 17.98 2.83 -6.43
C PHE A 93 19.04 3.44 -7.37
N VAL A 94 20.28 2.97 -7.21
CA VAL A 94 21.44 3.25 -8.05
C VAL A 94 21.87 1.99 -8.80
N ASP A 95 22.25 0.92 -8.08
CA ASP A 95 22.64 -0.36 -8.66
C ASP A 95 22.52 -1.52 -7.65
N ARG A 96 22.70 -2.75 -8.13
CA ARG A 96 22.70 -3.97 -7.30
C ARG A 96 23.82 -4.01 -6.26
N ALA A 97 24.93 -3.32 -6.48
CA ALA A 97 26.06 -3.37 -5.55
C ALA A 97 25.87 -2.42 -4.37
N THR A 98 25.10 -1.35 -4.56
CA THR A 98 24.96 -0.23 -3.63
C THR A 98 23.55 0.01 -3.16
N THR A 99 22.49 -0.48 -3.80
CA THR A 99 21.10 -0.24 -3.36
C THR A 99 20.24 -1.46 -3.66
N ASN A 100 20.76 -2.67 -3.43
CA ASN A 100 20.08 -3.90 -3.84
C ASN A 100 18.68 -4.05 -3.22
N ASP A 101 18.48 -3.53 -2.01
CA ASP A 101 17.22 -3.61 -1.28
C ASP A 101 16.11 -2.71 -1.88
N LEU A 102 16.47 -1.89 -2.88
CA LEU A 102 15.55 -1.11 -3.72
C LEU A 102 15.38 -1.71 -5.13
N ALA A 103 15.98 -2.87 -5.40
CA ALA A 103 15.78 -3.58 -6.66
C ALA A 103 14.34 -4.15 -6.74
N GLY A 104 13.76 -4.11 -7.94
CA GLY A 104 12.37 -4.51 -8.14
C GLY A 104 11.37 -3.43 -7.71
N VAL A 105 10.08 -3.69 -7.97
CA VAL A 105 8.99 -2.82 -7.53
C VAL A 105 8.63 -3.19 -6.09
N GLY A 106 9.27 -2.48 -5.15
CA GLY A 106 9.16 -2.69 -3.71
C GLY A 106 7.99 -1.96 -3.04
N CYS A 107 7.88 -2.11 -1.71
CA CYS A 107 6.80 -1.53 -0.91
C CYS A 107 6.69 0.00 -1.13
N GLU A 108 7.83 0.67 -1.20
CA GLU A 108 7.95 2.12 -1.32
C GLU A 108 7.69 2.64 -2.75
N ALA A 109 7.52 1.77 -3.75
CA ALA A 109 7.06 2.19 -5.08
C ALA A 109 5.58 2.63 -5.07
N CYS A 110 4.77 2.04 -4.19
CA CYS A 110 3.36 2.39 -4.02
C CYS A 110 3.11 3.28 -2.79
N HIS A 111 3.80 2.99 -1.68
CA HIS A 111 3.62 3.69 -0.40
C HIS A 111 4.48 4.96 -0.26
N GLY A 112 5.49 5.13 -1.13
CA GLY A 112 6.48 6.18 -1.01
C GLY A 112 7.54 5.92 0.08
N PRO A 113 8.52 6.83 0.22
CA PRO A 113 9.60 6.69 1.20
C PRO A 113 9.04 6.65 2.62
N SER A 114 9.41 5.61 3.39
CA SER A 114 8.77 5.28 4.67
C SER A 114 9.72 5.34 5.86
N LYS A 115 10.87 6.02 5.73
CA LYS A 115 11.85 6.13 6.83
C LYS A 115 11.25 6.69 8.12
N ALA A 116 10.45 7.76 8.05
CA ALA A 116 9.85 8.36 9.24
C ALA A 116 8.95 7.36 10.00
N HIS A 117 8.20 6.53 9.27
CA HIS A 117 7.40 5.45 9.87
C HIS A 117 8.27 4.45 10.63
N VAL A 118 9.39 4.03 10.02
CA VAL A 118 10.29 3.04 10.61
C VAL A 118 11.05 3.62 11.82
N ASP A 119 11.39 4.90 11.78
CA ASP A 119 12.10 5.57 12.89
C ASP A 119 11.15 5.84 14.08
N GLU A 120 9.86 6.05 13.84
CA GLU A 120 8.85 6.41 14.84
C GLU A 120 7.58 5.54 14.71
N ILE A 121 7.74 4.22 14.88
CA ILE A 121 6.68 3.21 14.65
C ILE A 121 5.39 3.40 15.46
N GLU A 122 5.48 4.04 16.63
CA GLU A 122 4.34 4.30 17.52
C GLU A 122 3.51 5.52 17.05
N ASN A 123 4.07 6.36 16.18
CA ASN A 123 3.38 7.52 15.66
C ASN A 123 2.52 7.12 14.46
N GLU A 124 1.23 6.89 14.72
CA GLU A 124 0.29 6.44 13.69
C GLU A 124 0.15 7.40 12.51
N ALA A 125 0.40 8.70 12.72
CA ALA A 125 0.33 9.70 11.66
C ALA A 125 1.44 9.55 10.61
N LEU A 126 2.50 8.80 10.92
CA LEU A 126 3.59 8.50 10.00
C LEU A 126 3.37 7.21 9.22
N ARG A 127 2.31 6.43 9.52
CA ARG A 127 2.02 5.20 8.77
C ARG A 127 1.75 5.54 7.30
N PRO A 128 2.42 4.86 6.35
CA PRO A 128 2.16 5.08 4.94
C PRO A 128 0.68 4.79 4.63
N ALA A 129 0.06 5.69 3.86
CA ALA A 129 -1.34 5.52 3.49
C ALA A 129 -1.53 4.24 2.67
N LYS A 130 -2.62 3.51 2.93
CA LYS A 130 -3.11 2.47 2.02
C LYS A 130 -3.76 3.18 0.84
N ASN A 131 -3.03 3.31 -0.26
CA ASN A 131 -3.50 4.06 -1.42
C ASN A 131 -4.05 3.12 -2.48
N LEU A 132 -5.36 3.14 -2.69
CA LEU A 132 -6.03 2.39 -3.75
C LEU A 132 -6.15 3.19 -5.05
N ALA A 133 -5.72 4.46 -5.10
CA ALA A 133 -5.85 5.28 -6.29
C ALA A 133 -5.14 4.64 -7.49
N ALA A 134 -5.84 4.56 -8.63
CA ALA A 134 -5.28 3.99 -9.85
C ALA A 134 -4.03 4.75 -10.36
N SER A 135 -3.91 6.04 -10.01
CA SER A 135 -2.75 6.87 -10.34
C SER A 135 -1.44 6.32 -9.75
N VAL A 136 -1.48 5.57 -8.65
CA VAL A 136 -0.28 4.90 -8.11
C VAL A 136 0.26 3.90 -9.12
N CYS A 137 -0.63 3.12 -9.76
CA CYS A 137 -0.30 2.16 -10.80
C CYS A 137 0.12 2.86 -12.10
N GLY A 138 -0.57 3.97 -12.41
CA GLY A 138 -0.30 4.83 -13.57
C GLY A 138 1.05 5.55 -13.54
N GLN A 139 1.81 5.48 -12.44
CA GLN A 139 3.22 5.92 -12.44
C GLN A 139 4.09 5.10 -13.39
N CYS A 140 3.72 3.83 -13.62
CA CYS A 140 4.47 2.89 -14.46
C CYS A 140 3.62 2.33 -15.60
N HIS A 141 2.35 2.00 -15.31
CA HIS A 141 1.41 1.46 -16.28
C HIS A 141 0.73 2.58 -17.08
N THR A 142 1.54 3.39 -17.76
CA THR A 142 1.13 4.53 -18.57
C THR A 142 1.85 4.55 -19.92
N GLY A 143 1.28 5.27 -20.88
CA GLY A 143 1.93 5.62 -22.14
C GLY A 143 1.99 4.47 -23.15
N GLU A 144 2.82 4.64 -24.19
CA GLU A 144 2.79 3.77 -25.38
C GLU A 144 3.12 2.29 -25.08
N HIS A 145 4.02 2.04 -24.12
CA HIS A 145 4.46 0.69 -23.80
C HIS A 145 3.54 -0.05 -22.82
N HIS A 146 2.81 0.68 -21.97
CA HIS A 146 1.95 0.11 -20.93
C HIS A 146 0.67 0.95 -20.73
N PRO A 147 -0.23 1.09 -21.73
CA PRO A 147 -1.33 2.06 -21.70
C PRO A 147 -2.50 1.70 -20.74
N THR A 148 -2.28 0.80 -19.78
CA THR A 148 -3.34 0.21 -18.95
C THR A 148 -4.06 1.25 -18.11
N PHE A 149 -3.36 2.26 -17.58
CA PHE A 149 -3.98 3.33 -16.82
C PHE A 149 -4.89 4.18 -17.69
N GLU A 150 -4.46 4.61 -18.86
CA GLU A 150 -5.27 5.39 -19.79
C GLU A 150 -6.47 4.59 -20.32
N GLU A 151 -6.28 3.29 -20.60
CA GLU A 151 -7.38 2.39 -20.95
C GLU A 151 -8.41 2.31 -19.83
N TRP A 152 -7.96 2.16 -18.58
CA TRP A 152 -8.82 2.14 -17.39
C TRP A 152 -9.57 3.46 -17.20
N GLU A 153 -8.93 4.62 -17.40
CA GLU A 153 -9.57 5.95 -17.28
C GLU A 153 -10.77 6.10 -18.22
N THR A 154 -10.77 5.40 -19.37
CA THR A 154 -11.90 5.40 -20.30
C THR A 154 -12.98 4.36 -19.98
N ALA A 155 -12.72 3.45 -19.03
CA ALA A 155 -13.65 2.40 -18.64
C ALA A 155 -14.66 2.90 -17.59
N GLY A 156 -15.83 2.27 -17.56
CA GLY A 156 -16.84 2.57 -16.53
C GLY A 156 -16.37 2.26 -15.10
N HIS A 157 -15.33 1.44 -14.92
CA HIS A 157 -14.73 1.15 -13.61
C HIS A 157 -14.02 2.34 -12.99
N ALA A 158 -13.56 3.31 -13.79
CA ALA A 158 -12.93 4.54 -13.30
C ALA A 158 -13.93 5.55 -12.74
N LEU A 159 -15.23 5.23 -12.73
CA LEU A 159 -16.28 6.15 -12.33
C LEU A 159 -17.10 5.59 -11.18
N VAL A 160 -17.17 6.35 -10.09
CA VAL A 160 -18.38 6.38 -9.26
C VAL A 160 -19.32 7.32 -10.00
N THR A 161 -20.52 6.86 -10.38
CA THR A 161 -21.43 7.77 -11.11
C THR A 161 -21.98 8.80 -10.14
N GLU A 162 -22.23 10.03 -10.59
CA GLU A 162 -22.76 11.13 -9.75
C GLU A 162 -23.94 10.68 -8.88
N HIS A 163 -24.90 9.97 -9.48
CA HIS A 163 -26.07 9.47 -8.77
C HIS A 163 -25.71 8.52 -7.61
N VAL A 164 -24.72 7.66 -7.81
CA VAL A 164 -24.27 6.73 -6.78
C VAL A 164 -23.43 7.46 -5.73
N ALA A 165 -22.61 8.43 -6.15
CA ALA A 165 -21.79 9.22 -5.26
C ALA A 165 -22.63 10.08 -4.30
N GLU A 166 -23.68 10.73 -4.79
CA GLU A 166 -24.65 11.48 -3.98
C GLU A 166 -25.30 10.59 -2.91
N ASN A 167 -25.67 9.35 -3.26
CA ASN A 167 -26.25 8.42 -2.30
C ASN A 167 -25.27 8.08 -1.18
N PHE A 168 -24.00 7.83 -1.52
CA PHE A 168 -22.94 7.53 -0.56
C PHE A 168 -22.62 8.72 0.34
N GLU A 169 -22.54 9.92 -0.23
CA GLU A 169 -22.34 11.17 0.51
C GLU A 169 -23.46 11.41 1.54
N MET A 170 -24.70 11.05 1.20
CA MET A 170 -25.84 11.08 2.12
C MET A 170 -25.89 9.90 3.11
N GLY A 171 -24.90 9.01 3.08
CA GLY A 171 -24.82 7.84 3.96
C GLY A 171 -25.85 6.75 3.63
N SER A 172 -26.08 6.50 2.34
CA SER A 172 -27.11 5.55 1.89
C SER A 172 -26.64 4.65 0.74
N SER A 173 -27.26 3.48 0.63
CA SER A 173 -27.09 2.51 -0.46
C SER A 173 -25.71 1.88 -0.58
N LEU A 174 -24.79 2.14 0.34
CA LEU A 174 -23.44 1.57 0.31
C LEU A 174 -23.46 0.03 0.39
N ASN A 175 -24.33 -0.56 1.22
CA ASN A 175 -24.41 -2.01 1.39
C ASN A 175 -24.92 -2.77 0.14
N SER A 176 -25.55 -2.05 -0.80
CA SER A 176 -26.20 -2.59 -1.99
C SER A 176 -25.46 -2.21 -3.26
N CYS A 177 -25.12 -0.93 -3.42
CA CYS A 177 -24.42 -0.37 -4.57
C CYS A 177 -22.89 -0.39 -4.40
N GLY A 178 -22.39 -0.25 -3.17
CA GLY A 178 -20.95 -0.16 -2.88
C GLY A 178 -20.15 -1.37 -3.33
N LYS A 179 -20.80 -2.55 -3.39
CA LYS A 179 -20.21 -3.79 -3.92
C LYS A 179 -19.71 -3.68 -5.35
N CYS A 180 -20.23 -2.73 -6.13
CA CYS A 180 -19.82 -2.56 -7.53
C CYS A 180 -19.28 -1.16 -7.80
N HIS A 181 -19.67 -0.17 -7.01
CA HIS A 181 -19.39 1.24 -7.27
C HIS A 181 -18.44 1.88 -6.26
N SER A 182 -17.90 1.13 -5.30
CA SER A 182 -16.86 1.61 -4.39
C SER A 182 -15.75 0.57 -4.28
N GLY A 183 -14.54 0.94 -4.71
CA GLY A 183 -13.36 0.10 -4.60
C GLY A 183 -13.02 -0.20 -3.14
N GLU A 184 -13.12 0.81 -2.28
CA GLU A 184 -12.90 0.62 -0.84
C GLU A 184 -13.92 -0.36 -0.25
N PHE A 185 -15.21 -0.18 -0.54
CA PHE A 185 -16.25 -1.08 -0.04
C PHE A 185 -16.06 -2.50 -0.55
N PHE A 186 -15.71 -2.67 -1.83
CA PHE A 186 -15.45 -3.99 -2.40
C PHE A 186 -14.32 -4.71 -1.66
N VAL A 187 -13.17 -4.04 -1.48
CA VAL A 187 -12.02 -4.63 -0.79
C VAL A 187 -12.39 -4.98 0.65
N ARG A 188 -13.00 -4.05 1.39
CA ARG A 188 -13.35 -4.29 2.79
C ARG A 188 -14.42 -5.37 2.96
N SER A 189 -15.51 -5.32 2.20
CA SER A 189 -16.64 -6.24 2.39
C SER A 189 -16.48 -7.58 1.67
N ILE A 190 -16.03 -7.58 0.41
CA ILE A 190 -15.98 -8.78 -0.43
C ILE A 190 -14.65 -9.50 -0.26
N VAL A 191 -13.53 -8.77 -0.25
CA VAL A 191 -12.19 -9.38 -0.12
C VAL A 191 -11.87 -9.70 1.35
N ASN A 192 -12.09 -8.74 2.27
CA ASN A 192 -11.74 -8.92 3.68
C ASN A 192 -12.87 -9.48 4.55
N GLY A 193 -14.10 -9.54 4.03
CA GLY A 193 -15.26 -10.07 4.76
C GLY A 193 -15.78 -9.16 5.87
N GLU A 194 -15.46 -7.86 5.84
CA GLU A 194 -15.96 -6.89 6.81
C GLU A 194 -17.47 -6.65 6.63
N THR A 195 -18.19 -6.47 7.75
CA THR A 195 -19.57 -5.97 7.71
C THR A 195 -19.55 -4.46 7.90
N LEU A 196 -19.98 -3.73 6.88
CA LEU A 196 -19.94 -2.28 6.82
C LEU A 196 -21.34 -1.69 6.96
N ALA A 197 -21.46 -0.58 7.69
CA ALA A 197 -22.70 0.16 7.79
C ALA A 197 -23.01 0.86 6.46
N ASP A 198 -24.27 1.28 6.27
CA ASP A 198 -24.68 1.95 5.03
C ASP A 198 -24.16 3.40 4.93
N ASP A 199 -23.78 3.97 6.08
CA ASP A 199 -23.34 5.34 6.28
C ASP A 199 -21.82 5.49 6.45
N GLU A 200 -21.03 4.46 6.13
CA GLU A 200 -19.54 4.52 6.26
C GLU A 200 -18.91 5.63 5.41
N LEU A 201 -19.53 6.00 4.29
CA LEU A 201 -19.07 7.09 3.41
C LEU A 201 -19.83 8.40 3.62
N LEU A 202 -20.61 8.52 4.71
CA LEU A 202 -21.38 9.72 5.01
C LEU A 202 -20.47 10.96 5.04
N GLY A 203 -20.80 11.94 4.21
CA GLY A 203 -20.07 13.20 4.08
C GLY A 203 -18.78 13.14 3.26
N GLN A 204 -18.43 11.99 2.66
CA GLN A 204 -17.34 11.95 1.68
C GLN A 204 -17.80 12.53 0.35
N THR A 205 -17.08 13.52 -0.16
CA THR A 205 -17.40 14.12 -1.46
C THR A 205 -17.17 13.10 -2.59
N HIS A 206 -17.74 13.37 -3.76
CA HIS A 206 -17.53 12.51 -4.93
C HIS A 206 -16.02 12.31 -5.23
N GLU A 207 -15.19 13.33 -5.08
CA GLU A 207 -13.74 13.25 -5.32
C GLU A 207 -12.99 12.41 -4.28
N GLU A 208 -13.54 12.26 -3.07
CA GLU A 208 -12.97 11.44 -2.00
C GLU A 208 -13.32 9.96 -2.18
N GLN A 209 -14.37 9.65 -2.95
CA GLN A 209 -14.85 8.30 -3.16
C GLN A 209 -14.00 7.53 -4.17
N ILE A 210 -13.54 6.34 -3.77
CA ILE A 210 -12.65 5.50 -4.56
C ILE A 210 -13.46 4.59 -5.49
N ALA A 211 -13.31 4.77 -6.79
CA ALA A 211 -13.89 3.90 -7.82
C ALA A 211 -13.25 2.48 -7.83
N ILE A 212 -13.64 1.62 -8.77
CA ILE A 212 -13.02 0.30 -8.92
C ILE A 212 -11.65 0.47 -9.61
N THR A 213 -10.58 0.44 -8.84
CA THR A 213 -9.20 0.67 -9.32
C THR A 213 -8.46 -0.64 -9.60
N CYS A 214 -7.22 -0.54 -10.09
CA CYS A 214 -6.37 -1.70 -10.37
C CYS A 214 -6.15 -2.60 -9.15
N ALA A 215 -5.86 -2.00 -7.99
CA ALA A 215 -5.59 -2.70 -6.72
C ALA A 215 -6.81 -3.42 -6.13
N VAL A 216 -8.01 -3.17 -6.66
CA VAL A 216 -9.23 -3.91 -6.28
C VAL A 216 -9.20 -5.34 -6.85
N CYS A 217 -8.51 -5.54 -7.97
CA CYS A 217 -8.54 -6.80 -8.74
C CYS A 217 -7.18 -7.51 -8.88
N HIS A 218 -6.06 -6.79 -8.67
CA HIS A 218 -4.70 -7.24 -8.88
C HIS A 218 -3.86 -7.07 -7.62
#